data_AF-A0A7W5M1E0-F1
#
_entry.id   AF-A0A7W5M1E0-F1
#
_cell.length_a   1.000
_cell.length_b   1.000
_cell.length_c   1.000
_cell.angle_alpha   90.00
_cell.angle_beta   90.00
_cell.angle_gamma   90.00
#
_symmetry.space_group_name_H-M   'P 1'
#
loop_
_entity.id
_entity.type
_entity.pdbx_description
1 polymer ?
#
loop_
_entity_poly.entity_id
_entity_poly.type
_entity_poly.pdbx_seq_one_letter_code
_entity_poly.pdbx_strand_id
1 'polypeptide(L)' 'MKRFKSKRHLQRFVSIHDPIANLFHIPRHDISSRHYRELRAAAMNLWAQIPRA' A
#
# COMPACT_ATOMS: atom_id res chain seq x y z
N MET A 1 12.79 0.93 -11.11
CA MET A 1 12.04 -0.32 -11.38
C MET A 1 12.62 -0.98 -12.61
N LYS A 2 12.84 -2.30 -12.60
CA LYS A 2 13.18 -3.05 -13.83
C LYS A 2 12.03 -2.92 -14.85
N ARG A 3 12.31 -3.08 -16.14
CA ARG A 3 11.29 -2.99 -17.20
C ARG A 3 10.24 -4.10 -17.05
N PHE A 4 8.97 -3.75 -17.22
CA PHE A 4 7.88 -4.74 -17.27
C PHE A 4 7.89 -5.47 -18.62
N LYS A 5 7.59 -6.77 -18.61
CA LYS A 5 7.54 -7.62 -19.81
C LYS A 5 6.44 -7.20 -20.80
N SER A 6 5.36 -6.58 -20.32
CA SER A 6 4.28 -6.05 -21.17
C SER A 6 3.46 -4.97 -20.45
N LYS A 7 2.68 -4.21 -21.22
CA LYS A 7 1.76 -3.17 -20.69
C LYS A 7 0.75 -3.74 -19.69
N ARG A 8 0.26 -4.97 -19.89
CA ARG A 8 -0.66 -5.65 -18.96
C ARG A 8 -0.02 -5.88 -17.58
N HIS A 9 1.28 -6.19 -17.53
CA HIS A 9 1.99 -6.34 -16.26
C HIS A 9 2.17 -5.00 -15.54
N LEU A 10 2.47 -3.93 -16.28
CA LEU A 10 2.50 -2.58 -15.72
C LEU A 10 1.11 -2.18 -15.18
N GLN A 11 0.05 -2.42 -15.94
CA GLN A 11 -1.31 -2.04 -15.54
C GLN A 11 -1.74 -2.74 -14.24
N ARG A 12 -1.48 -4.04 -14.13
CA ARG A 12 -1.75 -4.81 -12.90
C ARG A 12 -0.89 -4.36 -11.73
N PHE A 13 0.35 -3.99 -11.99
CA PHE A 13 1.23 -3.46 -10.95
C PHE A 13 0.70 -2.13 -10.44
N VAL A 14 0.44 -1.16 -11.32
CA VAL A 14 -0.03 0.18 -10.94
C VAL A 14 -1.39 0.12 -10.24
N SER A 15 -2.32 -0.72 -10.72
CA SER A 15 -3.64 -0.85 -10.09
C SER A 15 -3.60 -1.34 -8.64
N ILE A 16 -2.54 -2.03 -8.24
CA ILE A 16 -2.34 -2.54 -6.87
C ILE A 16 -1.39 -1.63 -6.09
N HIS A 17 -0.37 -1.12 -6.75
CA HIS A 17 0.71 -0.35 -6.13
C HIS A 17 0.24 0.99 -5.58
N ASP A 18 -0.56 1.75 -6.34
CA ASP A 18 -0.97 3.09 -5.91
C ASP A 18 -1.85 3.06 -4.64
N PRO A 19 -2.86 2.17 -4.52
CA PRO A 19 -3.60 2.00 -3.28
C PRO A 19 -2.73 1.58 -2.10
N ILE A 20 -1.78 0.65 -2.29
CA ILE A 20 -0.86 0.22 -1.22
C ILE A 20 0.03 1.39 -0.78
N ALA A 21 0.63 2.09 -1.74
CA ALA A 21 1.53 3.20 -1.46
C ALA A 21 0.81 4.28 -0.65
N ASN A 22 -0.42 4.64 -1.02
CA ASN A 22 -1.22 5.62 -0.29
C ASN A 22 -1.64 5.11 1.10
N LEU A 23 -2.11 3.87 1.20
CA LEU A 23 -2.62 3.29 2.44
C LEU A 23 -1.54 3.10 3.51
N PHE A 24 -0.30 2.83 3.09
CA PHE A 24 0.83 2.61 3.99
C PHE A 24 1.80 3.80 4.08
N HIS A 25 1.44 4.95 3.51
CA HIS A 25 2.21 6.20 3.64
C HIS A 25 2.02 6.83 5.02
N ILE A 26 2.52 6.16 6.06
CA ILE A 26 2.43 6.62 7.45
C ILE A 26 3.77 7.27 7.82
N PRO A 27 3.79 8.54 8.27
CA PRO A 27 5.02 9.26 8.59
C PRO A 27 5.66 8.71 9.87
N ARG A 28 6.59 7.76 9.73
CA ARG A 28 7.21 7.03 10.85
C ARG A 28 7.99 7.93 11.82
N HIS A 29 8.52 9.05 11.32
CA HIS A 29 9.40 9.92 12.10
C HIS A 29 8.66 11.07 12.79
N ASP A 30 7.42 11.34 12.39
CA ASP A 30 6.63 12.45 12.91
C ASP A 30 5.65 12.03 14.01
N ILE A 31 5.53 10.71 14.26
CA ILE A 31 4.59 10.14 15.23
C ILE A 31 5.27 9.14 16.16
N SER A 32 4.67 8.92 17.33
CA SER A 32 5.15 7.90 18.26
C SER A 32 5.05 6.49 17.67
N SER A 33 5.96 5.61 18.09
CA SER A 33 5.97 4.20 17.69
C SER A 33 4.66 3.45 18.01
N ARG A 34 3.92 3.89 19.04
CA ARG A 34 2.60 3.34 19.37
C ARG A 34 1.58 3.72 18.30
N HIS A 35 1.48 5.01 18.00
CA HIS A 35 0.53 5.52 17.02
C HIS A 35 0.80 4.98 15.61
N TYR A 36 2.09 4.84 15.24
CA TYR A 36 2.49 4.18 14.00
C TYR A 36 1.96 2.74 13.89
N ARG A 37 2.04 1.96 14.98
CA ARG A 37 1.55 0.57 15.00
C ARG A 37 0.03 0.50 14.87
N GLU A 38 -0.69 1.40 15.53
CA GLU A 38 -2.16 1.52 15.44
C GLU A 38 -2.60 1.85 14.01
N LEU A 39 -2.00 2.87 13.39
CA LEU A 39 -2.28 3.23 11.99
C LEU A 39 -1.91 2.11 11.03
N ARG A 40 -0.79 1.41 11.26
CA ARG A 40 -0.37 0.26 10.44
C ARG A 40 -1.37 -0.90 10.54
N ALA A 41 -1.90 -1.18 11.72
CA ALA A 41 -2.93 -2.21 11.92
C ALA A 41 -4.25 -1.83 11.23
N ALA A 42 -4.68 -0.56 11.34
CA ALA A 42 -5.85 -0.07 10.63
C ALA A 42 -5.69 -0.17 9.10
N ALA A 43 -4.51 0.21 8.58
CA ALA A 43 -4.17 0.07 7.17
C ALA A 43 -4.25 -1.40 6.70
N MET A 44 -3.77 -2.36 7.49
CA MET A 44 -3.88 -3.78 7.17
C MET A 44 -5.34 -4.28 7.15
N ASN A 45 -6.17 -3.82 8.09
CA ASN A 45 -7.60 -4.16 8.11
C ASN A 45 -8.34 -3.60 6.89
N LEU A 46 -8.00 -2.38 6.46
CA LEU A 46 -8.57 -1.78 5.26
C LEU A 46 -8.10 -2.53 4.00
N TRP A 47 -6.81 -2.90 3.93
CA TRP A 47 -6.27 -3.71 2.84
C TRP A 47 -7.01 -5.05 2.67
N ALA A 48 -7.35 -5.73 3.78
CA ALA A 48 -8.08 -7.00 3.75
C ALA A 48 -9.51 -6.87 3.19
N GLN A 49 -10.10 -5.68 3.22
CA GLN A 49 -11.44 -5.41 2.71
C GLN A 49 -11.45 -5.03 1.22
N ILE A 50 -10.29 -4.70 0.64
CA ILE A 50 -10.19 -4.39 -0.79
C ILE A 50 -10.34 -5.69 -1.59
N PRO A 51 -11.36 -5.81 -2.47
CA PRO A 51 -11.52 -6.98 -3.32
C PRO A 51 -10.28 -7.17 -4.18
N ARG A 52 -9.74 -8.40 -4.21
CA ARG A 52 -8.70 -8.76 -5.18
C ARG A 52 -9.36 -8.86 -6.56
N ALA A 53 -9.14 -7.85 -7.40
CA ALA A 53 -9.55 -7.84 -8.80
C ALA A 53 -8.77 -8.85 -9.66
#